data_AF-A0A949UUH5-F1
#
_entry.id   AF-A0A949UUH5-F1
#
_cell.length_a   1.000
_cell.length_b   1.000
_cell.length_c   1.000
_cell.angle_alpha   90.00
_cell.angle_beta   90.00
_cell.angle_gamma   90.00
#
_symmetry.space_group_name_H-M   'P 1'
#
loop_
_entity.id
_entity.type
_entity.pdbx_description
1 polymer ?
#
loop_
_entity_poly.entity_id
_entity_poly.type
_entity_poly.pdbx_seq_one_letter_code
_entity_poly.pdbx_strand_id
1 'polypeptide(L)'
;MVPDARIDRGMPEWARAERLTSGPAIQSDGGSTSYYELPEGATELNDLIEHKGMSFALGNIFKACYRFGEKDAASRMYDLNKIIYFAERVKSFELKQTPIV
;
A
#
# COMPACT_ATOMS: atom_id res chain seq x y z
N MET A 1 -34.90 5.69 37.17
CA MET A 1 -33.85 4.71 37.51
C MET A 1 -33.64 3.80 36.32
N VAL A 2 -32.64 4.11 35.49
CA VAL A 2 -32.02 3.22 34.50
C VAL A 2 -30.52 3.34 34.78
N PRO A 3 -29.80 2.24 35.09
CA PRO A 3 -28.42 2.32 35.53
C PRO A 3 -27.47 2.72 34.40
N ASP A 4 -26.52 3.59 34.77
CA ASP A 4 -25.29 3.91 34.06
C ASP A 4 -24.51 2.62 33.71
N ALA A 5 -24.49 2.25 32.43
CA ALA A 5 -23.71 1.12 31.92
C ALA A 5 -22.47 1.64 31.20
N ARG A 6 -21.42 1.85 31.99
CA ARG A 6 -20.02 1.78 31.55
C ARG A 6 -19.79 0.44 30.85
N ILE A 7 -19.95 0.39 29.52
CA ILE A 7 -19.41 -0.71 28.72
C ILE A 7 -18.02 -0.27 28.28
N ASP A 8 -17.04 -0.74 29.04
CA ASP A 8 -15.66 -0.93 28.63
C ASP A 8 -15.64 -1.84 27.38
N ARG A 9 -15.84 -1.25 26.21
CA ARG A 9 -15.66 -1.95 24.94
C ARG A 9 -14.23 -1.71 24.50
N GLY A 10 -13.33 -2.52 25.04
CA GLY A 10 -11.94 -2.60 24.58
C GLY A 10 -11.90 -2.61 23.05
N MET A 11 -11.00 -1.80 22.47
CA MET A 11 -10.87 -1.70 21.02
C MET A 11 -10.74 -3.10 20.40
N PRO A 12 -11.45 -3.36 19.29
CA PRO A 12 -11.43 -4.66 18.66
C PRO A 12 -10.01 -5.02 18.21
N GLU A 13 -9.66 -6.29 18.28
CA GLU A 13 -8.33 -6.82 17.98
C GLU A 13 -7.82 -6.43 16.59
N TRP A 14 -8.71 -6.33 15.59
CA TRP A 14 -8.37 -5.84 14.25
C TRP A 14 -7.96 -4.36 14.22
N ALA A 15 -8.38 -3.56 15.22
CA ALA A 15 -7.95 -2.17 15.39
C ALA A 15 -6.63 -2.04 16.17
N ARG A 16 -6.10 -3.16 16.71
CA ARG A 16 -4.76 -3.27 17.31
C ARG A 16 -3.72 -3.78 16.31
N ALA A 17 -4.10 -4.07 15.07
CA ALA A 17 -3.20 -4.58 14.04
C ALA A 17 -1.95 -3.68 13.97
N GLU A 18 -0.84 -4.32 14.30
CA GLU A 18 0.44 -3.72 14.58
C GLU A 18 0.85 -2.75 13.49
N ARG A 19 1.46 -1.64 13.91
CA ARG A 19 2.27 -0.80 13.03
C ARG A 19 3.33 -1.73 12.46
N LEU A 20 3.14 -2.24 11.23
CA LEU A 20 4.01 -3.21 10.56
C LEU A 20 5.46 -2.75 10.76
N THR A 21 6.18 -3.43 11.66
CA THR A 21 7.60 -3.24 11.77
C THR A 21 8.17 -3.78 10.47
N SER A 22 8.82 -2.91 9.69
CA SER A 22 9.50 -3.34 8.48
C SER A 22 10.45 -4.46 8.86
N GLY A 23 10.15 -5.69 8.42
CA GLY A 23 11.02 -6.84 8.62
C GLY A 23 12.43 -6.54 8.10
N PRO A 24 13.43 -7.38 8.45
CA PRO A 24 14.80 -7.16 7.99
C PRO A 24 14.82 -7.03 6.46
N ALA A 25 15.46 -5.97 5.98
CA ALA A 25 15.61 -5.73 4.55
C ALA A 25 16.29 -6.95 3.90
N ILE A 26 15.70 -7.48 2.83
CA ILE A 26 16.28 -8.60 2.10
C ILE A 26 17.56 -8.10 1.43
N GLN A 27 18.70 -8.71 1.76
CA GLN A 27 19.97 -8.43 1.10
C GLN A 27 19.88 -8.91 -0.36
N SER A 28 19.94 -7.97 -1.30
CA SER A 28 19.87 -8.21 -2.75
C SER A 28 21.20 -7.83 -3.40
N ASP A 29 21.68 -8.64 -4.34
CA ASP A 29 22.83 -8.37 -5.19
C ASP A 29 22.43 -7.66 -6.51
N GLY A 30 21.18 -7.21 -6.61
CA GLY A 30 20.62 -6.59 -7.81
C GLY A 30 20.04 -7.60 -8.81
N GLY A 31 20.17 -8.91 -8.55
CA GLY A 31 19.54 -9.97 -9.32
C GLY A 31 18.07 -10.22 -8.99
N SER A 32 17.52 -11.28 -9.56
CA SER A 32 16.18 -11.76 -9.20
C SER A 32 16.22 -12.39 -7.81
N THR A 33 15.37 -11.87 -6.93
CA THR A 33 15.19 -12.28 -5.53
C THR A 33 13.75 -12.72 -5.32
N SER A 34 13.50 -13.50 -4.25
CA SER A 34 12.18 -14.05 -3.92
C SER A 34 11.06 -13.00 -3.82
N TYR A 35 11.36 -11.73 -3.54
CA TYR A 35 10.34 -10.69 -3.50
C TYR A 35 9.77 -10.28 -4.88
N TYR A 36 10.35 -10.73 -5.99
CA TYR A 36 9.81 -10.59 -7.35
C TYR A 36 8.94 -11.77 -7.79
N GLU A 37 8.94 -12.87 -7.04
CA GLU A 37 8.07 -14.01 -7.35
C GLU A 37 6.61 -13.60 -7.13
N LEU A 38 5.74 -14.06 -8.04
CA LEU A 38 4.30 -13.86 -7.91
C LEU A 38 3.74 -14.89 -6.93
N PRO A 39 2.77 -14.51 -6.08
CA PRO A 39 2.10 -15.49 -5.24
C PRO A 39 1.37 -16.51 -6.11
N GLU A 40 1.33 -17.75 -5.64
CA GLU A 40 0.68 -18.84 -6.35
C GLU A 40 -0.79 -18.50 -6.64
N GLY A 41 -1.22 -18.73 -7.88
CA GLY A 41 -2.59 -18.46 -8.31
C GLY A 41 -2.92 -16.99 -8.60
N ALA A 42 -1.97 -16.06 -8.51
CA ALA A 42 -2.19 -14.69 -8.95
C ALA A 42 -2.41 -14.61 -10.46
N THR A 43 -3.47 -13.91 -10.85
CA THR A 43 -3.87 -13.71 -12.25
C THR A 43 -4.07 -12.24 -12.59
N GLU A 44 -4.27 -11.38 -11.59
CA GLU A 44 -4.50 -9.96 -11.76
C GLU A 44 -3.62 -9.12 -10.82
N LEU A 45 -3.41 -7.84 -11.18
CA LEU A 45 -2.65 -6.91 -10.31
C LEU A 45 -3.28 -6.72 -8.92
N ASN A 46 -4.58 -6.94 -8.77
CA ASN A 46 -5.24 -6.85 -7.47
C ASN A 46 -4.70 -7.91 -6.50
N ASP A 47 -4.43 -9.13 -6.97
CA ASP A 47 -3.86 -10.21 -6.15
C ASP A 47 -2.52 -9.77 -5.54
N LEU A 48 -1.70 -9.08 -6.34
CA LEU A 48 -0.39 -8.56 -5.92
C LEU A 48 -0.52 -7.38 -4.96
N ILE A 49 -1.51 -6.50 -5.18
CA ILE A 49 -1.81 -5.34 -4.32
C ILE A 49 -2.23 -5.82 -2.93
N GLU A 50 -3.11 -6.81 -2.88
CA GLU A 50 -3.60 -7.42 -1.64
C GLU A 50 -2.49 -8.21 -0.94
N HIS A 51 -1.76 -9.05 -1.66
CA HIS A 51 -0.65 -9.84 -1.12
C HIS A 51 0.45 -8.97 -0.50
N LYS A 52 0.76 -7.81 -1.11
CA LYS A 52 1.75 -6.86 -0.59
C LYS A 52 1.17 -5.84 0.38
N GLY A 53 -0.12 -5.90 0.71
CA GLY A 53 -0.78 -4.96 1.63
C GLY A 53 -0.68 -3.49 1.16
N MET A 54 -0.69 -3.25 -0.16
CA MET A 54 -0.51 -1.90 -0.69
C MET A 54 -1.69 -1.00 -0.32
N SER A 55 -1.40 0.23 0.10
CA SER A 55 -2.43 1.24 0.32
C SER A 55 -3.14 1.61 -0.99
N PHE A 56 -4.31 2.24 -0.89
CA PHE A 56 -5.05 2.73 -2.06
C PHE A 56 -4.19 3.59 -3.01
N ALA A 57 -3.31 4.42 -2.45
CA ALA A 57 -2.40 5.24 -3.23
C ALA A 57 -1.32 4.41 -3.95
N LEU A 58 -0.66 3.50 -3.22
CA LEU A 58 0.37 2.62 -3.80
C LEU A 58 -0.20 1.69 -4.87
N GLY A 59 -1.39 1.11 -4.65
CA GLY A 59 -2.05 0.28 -5.66
C GLY A 59 -2.41 1.06 -6.94
N ASN A 60 -2.80 2.33 -6.82
CA ASN A 60 -3.05 3.18 -7.99
C ASN A 60 -1.77 3.54 -8.75
N ILE A 61 -0.66 3.75 -8.05
CA ILE A 61 0.67 3.93 -8.68
C ILE A 61 1.03 2.65 -9.44
N PHE A 62 0.94 1.49 -8.80
CA PHE A 62 1.29 0.20 -9.40
C PHE A 62 0.48 -0.09 -10.67
N LYS A 63 -0.85 0.08 -10.60
CA LYS A 63 -1.73 -0.07 -11.77
C LYS A 63 -1.40 0.92 -12.89
N ALA A 64 -1.05 2.17 -12.55
CA ALA A 64 -0.69 3.18 -13.55
C ALA A 64 0.65 2.89 -14.23
N CYS A 65 1.63 2.36 -13.49
CA CYS A 65 2.90 1.88 -14.03
C CYS A 65 2.71 0.68 -14.96
N TYR A 66 1.88 -0.30 -14.57
CA TYR A 66 1.68 -1.51 -15.37
C TYR A 66 1.03 -1.20 -16.72
N ARG A 67 -0.06 -0.42 -16.74
CA ARG A 67 -0.83 -0.12 -17.97
C ARG A 67 -0.30 1.07 -18.77
N PHE A 68 0.93 1.51 -18.52
CA PHE A 68 1.42 2.84 -18.89
C PHE A 68 1.28 3.12 -20.41
N GLY A 69 0.34 4.00 -20.77
CA GLY A 69 0.06 4.34 -22.17
C GLY A 69 -0.83 3.36 -22.95
N GLU A 70 -1.38 2.33 -22.30
CA GLU A 70 -2.22 1.31 -22.94
C GLU A 70 -3.72 1.61 -22.85
N LYS A 71 -4.13 2.51 -21.95
CA LYS A 71 -5.55 2.82 -21.75
C LYS A 71 -6.02 3.82 -22.80
N ASP A 72 -7.00 3.42 -23.60
CA ASP A 72 -7.59 4.14 -24.75
C ASP A 72 -7.83 5.66 -24.52
N ALA A 73 -8.37 6.04 -23.36
CA ALA A 73 -8.64 7.46 -23.03
C ALA A 73 -7.54 8.16 -22.19
N ALA A 74 -6.48 7.44 -21.81
CA ALA A 74 -5.41 7.96 -20.98
C ALA A 74 -4.11 8.04 -21.78
N SER A 75 -3.62 9.27 -21.98
CA SER A 75 -2.28 9.47 -22.51
C SER A 75 -1.23 8.99 -21.50
N ARG A 76 -0.02 8.72 -21.98
CA ARG A 76 1.16 8.53 -21.11
C ARG A 76 1.32 9.66 -20.09
N MET A 77 0.96 10.90 -20.48
CA MET A 77 0.95 12.05 -19.57
C MET A 77 -0.11 11.94 -18.48
N TYR A 78 -1.29 11.40 -18.78
CA TYR A 78 -2.30 11.11 -17.76
C TYR A 78 -1.77 10.10 -16.73
N ASP A 79 -1.12 9.03 -17.18
CA ASP A 79 -0.56 8.02 -16.28
C ASP A 79 0.60 8.58 -15.44
N LEU A 80 1.49 9.38 -16.02
CA LEU A 80 2.53 10.12 -15.29
C LEU A 80 1.92 11.03 -14.22
N ASN A 81 0.93 11.86 -14.58
CA ASN A 81 0.28 12.77 -13.64
C ASN A 81 -0.42 12.00 -12.51
N LYS A 82 -1.02 10.85 -12.81
CA LYS A 82 -1.63 9.98 -11.79
C LYS A 82 -0.58 9.41 -10.83
N ILE A 83 0.55 8.94 -11.35
CA ILE A 83 1.68 8.45 -10.54
C ILE A 83 2.19 9.55 -9.62
N ILE A 84 2.49 10.74 -10.16
CA ILE A 84 2.97 11.89 -9.38
C ILE A 84 1.98 12.27 -8.29
N TYR A 85 0.68 12.38 -8.62
CA TYR A 85 -0.37 12.72 -7.66
C TYR A 85 -0.40 11.77 -6.46
N PHE A 86 -0.38 10.45 -6.70
CA PHE A 86 -0.42 9.48 -5.61
C PHE A 86 0.92 9.38 -4.88
N ALA A 87 2.05 9.54 -5.57
CA ALA A 87 3.38 9.53 -4.96
C ALA A 87 3.54 10.69 -3.96
N GLU A 88 3.10 11.90 -4.31
CA GLU A 88 3.12 13.04 -3.39
C GLU A 88 2.24 12.81 -2.15
N ARG A 89 1.11 12.11 -2.30
CA ARG A 89 0.26 11.74 -1.15
C ARG A 89 0.96 10.72 -0.23
N VAL A 90 1.60 9.71 -0.80
CA VAL A 90 2.38 8.73 -0.02
C VAL A 90 3.52 9.42 0.70
N LYS A 91 4.32 10.23 0.00
CA LYS A 91 5.41 11.04 0.57
C LYS A 91 4.93 11.92 1.73
N SER A 92 3.81 12.61 1.57
CA SER A 92 3.22 13.44 2.64
C SER A 92 2.82 12.62 3.87
N PHE A 93 2.33 11.39 3.68
CA PHE A 93 2.01 10.49 4.79
C PHE A 93 3.27 10.03 5.51
N GLU A 94 4.29 9.56 4.79
CA GLU A 94 5.55 9.11 5.38
C GLU A 94 6.24 10.23 6.17
N LEU A 95 6.30 11.44 5.63
CA LEU A 95 6.89 12.61 6.32
C LEU A 95 6.19 12.94 7.65
N LYS A 96 4.90 12.62 7.80
CA LYS A 96 4.17 12.83 9.06
C LYS A 96 4.40 11.69 10.07
N GLN A 97 4.78 10.51 9.59
CA GLN A 97 5.04 9.33 10.42
C GLN A 97 6.47 9.31 10.94
N THR A 98 7.42 9.96 10.24
CA THR A 98 8.81 10.12 10.71
C THR A 98 8.84 10.99 11.97
N PRO A 99 9.30 10.47 13.12
CA PRO A 99 9.53 11.29 14.30
C PRO A 99 10.56 12.37 13.95
N ILE A 100 10.29 13.62 14.31
CA ILE A 100 11.33 14.66 14.33
C ILE A 100 12.35 14.21 15.37
N VAL A 101 13.53 13.80 14.93
CA VAL A 101 14.67 13.45 15.78
C VAL A 101 15.35 14.72 16.26
#